data_AF-A0A6A6ETE5-F1
#
_entry.id   AF-A0A6A6ETE5-F1
#
_cell.length_a   1.000
_cell.length_b   1.000
_cell.length_c   1.000
_cell.angle_alpha   90.00
_cell.angle_beta   90.00
_cell.angle_gamma   90.00
#
_symmetry.space_group_name_H-M   'P 1'
#
loop_
_entity.id
_entity.type
_entity.pdbx_description
1 polymer ?
#
loop_
_entity_poly.entity_id
_entity_poly.type
_entity_poly.pdbx_seq_one_letter_code
_entity_poly.pdbx_strand_id
1 'polypeptide(L)'
;MERRWKEQGMWHIRIEVGGNVYRAPNVIDASGQTSIPNISQIPGADTFKDRLIHHKDFGSSEILRTSKRCVVIGGAKSAAGMAYAFEKAGSGPAAYFPPDSPISYYRNSNEWAHSRFLATLTANIFTPDSLWTAFVNRTRIGRAFLRFFLGFAQKEMHGRVNYDREDGKENGFPNLKPDTDLFWQNDSSGISHRPDFWDTIANRVKVNRQNVDQIGINDVVLADGTSIEIDAIIYATGWRASTPYIEPSTAYSLGLATKLSAEELQEAEKWRILEQNADSRIIKLFPILA
;
A
#
# COMPACT_ATOMS: atom_id res chain seq x y z
N MET A 1 6.35 4.96 -30.58
CA MET A 1 5.17 4.91 -31.47
C MET A 1 3.93 4.87 -30.58
N GLU A 2 3.00 5.77 -30.83
CA GLU A 2 1.76 5.88 -30.07
C GLU A 2 0.93 4.59 -30.18
N ARG A 3 0.51 4.02 -29.04
CA ARG A 3 -0.16 2.71 -28.97
C ARG A 3 -1.70 2.83 -29.05
N ARG A 4 -2.24 4.02 -28.77
CA ARG A 4 -3.67 4.34 -28.76
C ARG A 4 -3.84 5.80 -29.16
N TRP A 5 -4.71 6.10 -30.13
CA TRP A 5 -5.03 7.48 -30.55
C TRP A 5 -6.54 7.63 -30.78
N LYS A 6 -7.01 8.86 -30.95
CA LYS A 6 -8.42 9.17 -31.27
C LYS A 6 -8.52 9.98 -32.56
N GLU A 7 -9.32 9.49 -33.50
CA GLU A 7 -9.46 10.05 -34.84
C GLU A 7 -10.95 10.04 -35.24
N GLN A 8 -11.47 11.17 -35.71
CA GLN A 8 -12.88 11.33 -36.13
C GLN A 8 -13.90 10.81 -35.08
N GLY A 9 -13.61 11.00 -33.79
CA GLY A 9 -14.45 10.54 -32.68
C GLY A 9 -14.24 9.07 -32.27
N MET A 10 -13.55 8.26 -33.08
CA MET A 10 -13.25 6.86 -32.80
C MET A 10 -11.88 6.69 -32.15
N TRP A 11 -11.79 5.81 -31.14
CA TRP A 11 -10.52 5.33 -30.62
C TRP A 11 -9.94 4.24 -31.50
N HIS A 12 -8.63 4.26 -31.68
CA HIS A 12 -7.84 3.27 -32.39
C HIS A 12 -6.82 2.69 -31.41
N ILE A 13 -6.76 1.36 -31.26
CA ILE A 13 -5.89 0.65 -30.31
C ILE A 13 -5.04 -0.36 -31.07
N ARG A 14 -3.71 -0.24 -31.01
CA ARG A 14 -2.79 -1.23 -31.57
C ARG A 14 -2.39 -2.25 -30.50
N ILE A 15 -2.54 -3.53 -30.82
CA ILE A 15 -2.01 -4.62 -30.00
C ILE A 15 -0.59 -4.94 -30.45
N GLU A 16 0.34 -4.98 -29.50
CA GLU A 16 1.76 -5.25 -29.76
C GLU A 16 1.98 -6.69 -30.25
N VAL A 17 1.30 -7.66 -29.64
CA VAL A 17 1.28 -9.06 -30.11
C VAL A 17 0.36 -9.19 -31.32
N GLY A 18 0.91 -9.53 -32.48
CA GLY A 18 0.18 -9.74 -33.73
C GLY A 18 -0.18 -8.48 -34.51
N GLY A 19 0.13 -7.27 -34.02
CA GLY A 19 0.03 -6.01 -34.77
C GLY A 19 -1.38 -5.50 -35.08
N ASN A 20 -2.42 -6.22 -34.67
CA ASN A 20 -3.82 -5.87 -34.96
C ASN A 20 -4.22 -4.50 -34.42
N VAL A 21 -5.04 -3.76 -35.17
CA VAL A 21 -5.62 -2.48 -34.74
C VAL A 21 -7.13 -2.61 -34.60
N TYR A 22 -7.63 -2.37 -33.40
CA TYR A 22 -9.05 -2.34 -33.08
C TYR A 22 -9.58 -0.91 -33.05
N ARG A 23 -10.84 -0.72 -33.45
CA ARG A 23 -11.51 0.59 -33.47
C ARG A 23 -12.80 0.54 -32.66
N ALA A 24 -13.02 1.52 -31.78
CA ALA A 24 -14.21 1.59 -30.94
C ALA A 24 -14.59 3.05 -30.62
N PRO A 25 -15.89 3.39 -30.45
CA PRO A 25 -16.28 4.75 -30.05
C PRO A 25 -15.89 5.07 -28.59
N ASN A 26 -15.83 4.04 -27.73
CA ASN A 26 -15.49 4.15 -26.32
C ASN A 26 -14.45 3.09 -25.94
N VAL A 27 -13.63 3.39 -24.94
CA VAL A 27 -12.61 2.49 -24.39
C VAL A 27 -12.74 2.52 -22.87
N ILE A 28 -12.74 1.33 -22.25
CA ILE A 28 -12.73 1.17 -20.80
C ILE A 28 -11.34 0.65 -20.42
N ASP A 29 -10.60 1.40 -19.62
CA ASP A 29 -9.31 0.97 -19.11
C ASP A 29 -9.47 0.32 -17.73
N ALA A 30 -9.28 -1.00 -17.69
CA ALA A 30 -9.40 -1.83 -16.49
C ALA A 30 -8.07 -2.52 -16.13
N SER A 31 -6.94 -1.92 -16.54
CA SER A 31 -5.57 -2.44 -16.31
C SER A 31 -5.15 -2.53 -14.84
N GLY A 32 -5.82 -1.80 -13.95
CA GLY A 32 -5.54 -1.72 -12.51
C GLY A 32 -4.40 -0.76 -12.15
N GLN A 33 -4.57 -0.05 -11.04
CA GLN A 33 -3.55 0.89 -10.49
C GLN A 33 -2.36 0.16 -9.82
N THR A 34 -2.46 -1.15 -9.63
CA THR A 34 -1.49 -1.99 -8.89
C THR A 34 -0.88 -3.05 -9.79
N SER A 35 -0.39 -2.64 -10.97
CA SER A 35 0.08 -3.55 -12.02
C SER A 35 1.56 -3.38 -12.41
N ILE A 36 2.16 -2.23 -12.06
CA ILE A 36 3.54 -1.86 -12.40
C ILE A 36 4.41 -1.92 -11.12
N PRO A 37 5.36 -2.87 -11.03
CA PRO A 37 6.27 -3.00 -9.89
C PRO A 37 6.97 -1.70 -9.52
N ASN A 38 6.92 -1.33 -8.24
CA ASN A 38 7.74 -0.25 -7.72
C ASN A 38 9.09 -0.76 -7.22
N ILE A 39 10.01 -1.06 -8.14
CA ILE A 39 11.37 -1.51 -7.79
C ILE A 39 12.23 -0.30 -7.41
N SER A 40 12.77 -0.29 -6.20
CA SER A 40 13.68 0.75 -5.71
C SER A 40 15.07 0.56 -6.32
N GLN A 41 15.67 1.65 -6.79
CA GLN A 41 17.07 1.63 -7.25
C GLN A 41 17.98 1.73 -6.02
N ILE A 42 18.53 0.59 -5.60
CA ILE A 42 19.46 0.49 -4.48
C ILE A 42 20.86 0.26 -5.06
N PRO A 43 21.92 0.97 -4.60
CA PRO A 43 23.28 0.75 -5.06
C PRO A 43 23.71 -0.72 -5.01
N GLY A 44 24.35 -1.21 -6.07
CA GLY A 44 24.87 -2.57 -6.18
C GLY A 44 23.85 -3.67 -6.50
N ALA A 45 22.55 -3.35 -6.60
CA ALA A 45 21.49 -4.31 -6.95
C ALA A 45 21.72 -5.04 -8.30
N ASP A 46 22.42 -4.40 -9.23
CA ASP A 46 22.85 -4.94 -10.53
C ASP A 46 24.00 -5.96 -10.43
N THR A 47 24.71 -5.98 -9.31
CA THR A 47 25.83 -6.90 -9.02
C THR A 47 25.44 -8.07 -8.11
N PHE A 48 24.20 -8.12 -7.62
CA PHE A 48 23.70 -9.21 -6.78
C PHE A 48 23.70 -10.54 -7.56
N LYS A 49 24.40 -11.55 -7.04
CA LYS A 49 24.64 -12.81 -7.78
C LYS A 49 23.44 -13.76 -7.83
N ASP A 50 22.50 -13.60 -6.89
CA ASP A 50 21.40 -14.54 -6.64
C ASP A 50 20.05 -13.96 -7.09
N ARG A 51 18.93 -14.42 -6.51
CA ARG A 51 17.57 -14.09 -6.99
C ARG A 51 17.07 -12.77 -6.41
N LEU A 52 16.80 -11.83 -7.30
CA LEU A 52 16.16 -10.55 -7.00
C LEU A 52 14.83 -10.48 -7.76
N ILE A 53 13.71 -10.41 -7.04
CA ILE A 53 12.36 -10.37 -7.63
C ILE A 53 11.48 -9.29 -6.99
N HIS A 54 10.40 -8.91 -7.67
CA HIS A 54 9.29 -8.17 -7.05
C HIS A 54 8.21 -9.15 -6.59
N HIS A 55 7.46 -8.79 -5.54
CA HIS A 55 6.41 -9.64 -4.99
C HIS A 55 5.28 -10.00 -5.99
N LYS A 56 5.15 -9.25 -7.09
CA LYS A 56 4.31 -9.60 -8.25
C LYS A 56 4.60 -11.01 -8.78
N ASP A 57 5.89 -11.35 -8.88
CA ASP A 57 6.37 -12.53 -9.59
C ASP A 57 6.64 -13.70 -8.64
N PHE A 58 6.42 -13.51 -7.33
CA PHE A 58 6.68 -14.47 -6.26
C PHE A 58 6.01 -15.83 -6.50
N GLY A 59 4.72 -15.85 -6.83
CA GLY A 59 3.96 -17.09 -7.05
C GLY A 59 4.39 -17.87 -8.30
N SER A 60 5.09 -17.24 -9.23
CA SER A 60 5.71 -17.85 -10.41
C SER A 60 7.21 -18.10 -10.25
N SER A 61 7.78 -17.76 -9.09
CA SER A 61 9.21 -17.90 -8.80
C SER A 61 9.51 -19.17 -8.02
N GLU A 62 10.67 -19.78 -8.28
CA GLU A 62 11.18 -20.91 -7.50
C GLU A 62 11.82 -20.48 -6.16
N ILE A 63 11.66 -19.22 -5.72
CA ILE A 63 12.46 -18.63 -4.63
C ILE A 63 12.31 -19.42 -3.31
N LEU A 64 11.10 -19.93 -3.02
CA LEU A 64 10.82 -20.78 -1.85
C LEU A 64 11.49 -22.15 -1.90
N ARG A 65 11.89 -22.63 -3.08
CA ARG A 65 12.57 -23.92 -3.27
C ARG A 65 14.08 -23.79 -3.37
N THR A 66 14.60 -22.62 -3.77
CA THR A 66 16.02 -22.44 -4.10
C THR A 66 16.82 -21.61 -3.09
N SER A 67 16.15 -20.77 -2.29
CA SER A 67 16.79 -19.82 -1.39
C SER A 67 16.54 -20.21 0.07
N LYS A 68 17.49 -19.91 0.95
CA LYS A 68 17.45 -20.22 2.39
C LYS A 68 17.46 -18.97 3.27
N ARG A 69 17.93 -17.83 2.75
CA ARG A 69 18.08 -16.56 3.45
C ARG A 69 17.59 -15.43 2.55
N CYS A 70 16.29 -15.15 2.64
CA CYS A 70 15.66 -14.07 1.89
C CYS A 70 15.51 -12.81 2.74
N VAL A 71 15.87 -11.65 2.17
CA VAL A 71 15.44 -10.34 2.69
C VAL A 71 14.21 -9.88 1.92
N VAL A 72 13.15 -9.54 2.65
CA VAL A 72 11.94 -8.91 2.10
C VAL A 72 12.04 -7.41 2.35
N ILE A 73 12.08 -6.61 1.29
CA ILE A 73 12.18 -5.15 1.37
C ILE A 73 10.76 -4.57 1.36
N GLY A 74 10.28 -4.14 2.53
CA GLY A 74 9.00 -3.46 2.75
C GLY A 74 8.38 -3.76 4.10
N GLY A 75 7.40 -2.96 4.54
CA GLY A 75 6.61 -3.15 5.78
C GLY A 75 5.10 -3.27 5.56
N ALA A 76 4.70 -3.48 4.29
CA ALA A 76 3.33 -3.41 3.79
C ALA A 76 2.64 -4.77 3.70
N LYS A 77 1.33 -4.82 3.35
CA LYS A 77 0.53 -6.05 3.12
C LYS A 77 1.14 -7.06 2.13
N SER A 78 2.03 -6.63 1.25
CA SER A 78 2.82 -7.53 0.40
C SER A 78 4.06 -8.10 1.09
N ALA A 79 4.76 -7.32 1.93
CA ALA A 79 5.94 -7.76 2.69
C ALA A 79 5.63 -8.82 3.75
N ALA A 80 4.57 -8.60 4.54
CA ALA A 80 3.29 -9.13 4.10
C ALA A 80 3.26 -10.62 3.74
N GLY A 81 2.49 -10.91 2.69
CA GLY A 81 2.56 -12.13 1.88
C GLY A 81 3.88 -12.89 1.93
N MET A 82 5.02 -12.22 1.77
CA MET A 82 6.31 -12.87 1.54
C MET A 82 6.98 -13.44 2.80
N ALA A 83 7.01 -12.73 3.93
CA ALA A 83 7.86 -13.14 5.07
C ALA A 83 7.38 -14.42 5.77
N TYR A 84 6.10 -14.49 6.16
CA TYR A 84 5.49 -15.75 6.63
C TYR A 84 5.41 -16.81 5.50
N ALA A 85 5.60 -16.45 4.22
CA ALA A 85 5.57 -17.43 3.13
C ALA A 85 6.92 -18.08 2.91
N PHE A 86 7.98 -17.33 3.13
CA PHE A 86 9.33 -17.85 3.22
C PHE A 86 9.50 -18.82 4.40
N GLU A 87 8.89 -18.50 5.56
CA GLU A 87 8.96 -19.34 6.77
C GLU A 87 7.96 -20.51 6.81
N LYS A 88 6.75 -20.34 6.27
CA LYS A 88 5.61 -21.27 6.46
C LYS A 88 4.69 -21.47 5.24
N ALA A 89 4.92 -20.76 4.13
CA ALA A 89 3.98 -20.63 3.00
C ALA A 89 2.62 -19.94 3.28
N GLY A 90 2.59 -18.78 3.99
CA GLY A 90 1.43 -17.85 4.03
C GLY A 90 1.79 -16.36 4.30
N SER A 91 0.83 -15.44 4.44
CA SER A 91 1.10 -13.98 4.58
C SER A 91 1.29 -13.36 5.99
N GLY A 92 2.30 -12.52 6.17
CA GLY A 92 2.27 -11.29 7.00
C GLY A 92 3.68 -10.69 7.32
N PRO A 93 3.90 -9.42 7.80
CA PRO A 93 3.02 -8.47 8.54
C PRO A 93 2.50 -7.19 7.79
N ALA A 94 1.27 -6.75 8.10
CA ALA A 94 0.64 -5.44 7.81
C ALA A 94 -0.28 -5.05 8.99
N ALA A 95 -1.02 -3.93 8.92
CA ALA A 95 -2.01 -3.58 9.95
C ALA A 95 -3.20 -4.55 9.93
N TYR A 96 -3.05 -5.69 10.62
CA TYR A 96 -3.99 -6.80 10.56
C TYR A 96 -5.10 -6.70 11.60
N PHE A 97 -6.32 -6.57 11.11
CA PHE A 97 -7.54 -6.77 11.89
C PHE A 97 -7.77 -8.27 12.15
N PRO A 98 -8.48 -8.64 13.24
CA PRO A 98 -8.97 -9.99 13.43
C PRO A 98 -10.01 -10.37 12.36
N PRO A 99 -10.23 -11.67 12.09
CA PRO A 99 -11.28 -12.11 11.15
C PRO A 99 -12.68 -11.95 11.74
N ASP A 100 -12.81 -12.07 13.07
CA ASP A 100 -14.08 -11.95 13.78
C ASP A 100 -14.56 -10.50 13.87
N SER A 101 -15.87 -10.30 13.81
CA SER A 101 -16.45 -8.97 14.04
C SER A 101 -16.34 -8.57 15.51
N PRO A 102 -16.03 -7.29 15.84
CA PRO A 102 -16.15 -6.77 17.20
C PRO A 102 -17.61 -6.63 17.67
N ILE A 103 -18.60 -6.79 16.77
CA ILE A 103 -20.03 -6.73 17.06
C ILE A 103 -20.71 -7.99 16.51
N SER A 104 -21.35 -8.78 17.38
CA SER A 104 -21.95 -10.08 17.09
C SER A 104 -23.03 -10.10 16.00
N TYR A 105 -23.58 -8.95 15.63
CA TYR A 105 -24.53 -8.81 14.53
C TYR A 105 -23.91 -9.08 13.14
N TYR A 106 -22.62 -8.80 12.96
CA TYR A 106 -21.92 -8.99 11.68
C TYR A 106 -21.14 -10.30 11.68
N ARG A 107 -21.11 -11.00 10.54
CA ARG A 107 -20.52 -12.35 10.41
C ARG A 107 -19.00 -12.36 10.48
N ASN A 108 -18.35 -11.25 10.17
CA ASN A 108 -16.89 -11.07 10.18
C ASN A 108 -16.53 -9.59 10.21
N SER A 109 -15.25 -9.29 10.44
CA SER A 109 -14.73 -7.91 10.51
C SER A 109 -14.89 -7.14 9.21
N ASN A 110 -14.85 -7.77 8.03
CA ASN A 110 -15.09 -7.09 6.75
C ASN A 110 -16.52 -6.56 6.64
N GLU A 111 -17.53 -7.36 7.01
CA GLU A 111 -18.95 -6.96 6.93
C GLU A 111 -19.26 -5.78 7.87
N TRP A 112 -18.63 -5.78 9.06
CA TRP A 112 -18.66 -4.65 9.98
C TRP A 112 -17.92 -3.42 9.43
N ALA A 113 -16.71 -3.63 8.90
CA ALA A 113 -15.83 -2.55 8.43
C ALA A 113 -16.41 -1.78 7.24
N HIS A 114 -17.12 -2.48 6.33
CA HIS A 114 -17.76 -1.89 5.15
C HIS A 114 -19.21 -1.43 5.42
N SER A 115 -19.62 -1.33 6.69
CA SER A 115 -20.94 -0.79 7.05
C SER A 115 -21.03 0.72 6.74
N ARG A 116 -22.23 1.19 6.39
CA ARG A 116 -22.50 2.63 6.22
C ARG A 116 -22.16 3.44 7.47
N PHE A 117 -22.25 2.84 8.66
CA PHE A 117 -21.88 3.49 9.91
C PHE A 117 -20.37 3.78 9.98
N LEU A 118 -19.50 2.79 9.73
CA LEU A 118 -18.05 3.05 9.75
C LEU A 118 -17.62 4.04 8.67
N ALA A 119 -18.27 4.08 7.51
CA ALA A 119 -18.02 5.10 6.49
C ALA A 119 -18.29 6.55 6.96
N THR A 120 -19.05 6.74 8.05
CA THR A 120 -19.23 8.07 8.69
C THR A 120 -18.13 8.44 9.68
N LEU A 121 -17.34 7.46 10.11
CA LEU A 121 -16.22 7.61 11.05
C LEU A 121 -14.87 7.79 10.33
N THR A 122 -14.87 7.87 8.99
CA THR A 122 -13.69 8.17 8.18
C THR A 122 -13.83 9.52 7.49
N ALA A 123 -12.70 10.16 7.17
CA ALA A 123 -12.69 11.40 6.40
C ALA A 123 -12.96 11.11 4.91
N ASN A 124 -14.23 10.86 4.58
CA ASN A 124 -14.68 10.38 3.28
C ASN A 124 -15.62 11.38 2.59
N ILE A 125 -15.18 11.95 1.47
CA ILE A 125 -15.96 12.92 0.66
C ILE A 125 -17.21 12.32 -0.01
N PHE A 126 -17.30 10.98 -0.12
CA PHE A 126 -18.44 10.29 -0.71
C PHE A 126 -19.54 9.96 0.32
N THR A 127 -19.27 10.13 1.62
CA THR A 127 -20.28 9.96 2.66
C THR A 127 -21.21 11.19 2.65
N PRO A 128 -22.55 11.02 2.59
CA PRO A 128 -23.49 12.14 2.56
C PRO A 128 -23.34 13.11 3.75
N ASP A 129 -23.50 14.41 3.50
CA ASP A 129 -23.58 15.40 4.56
C ASP A 129 -24.92 15.26 5.31
N SER A 130 -24.86 15.31 6.63
CA SER A 130 -25.97 15.05 7.54
C SER A 130 -25.66 15.62 8.91
N LEU A 131 -26.68 15.76 9.78
CA LEU A 131 -26.46 16.19 11.15
C LEU A 131 -25.48 15.28 11.91
N TRP A 132 -25.48 13.97 11.62
CA TRP A 132 -24.55 13.01 12.21
C TRP A 132 -23.11 13.19 11.69
N THR A 133 -22.91 13.22 10.37
CA THR A 133 -21.56 13.37 9.79
C THR A 133 -20.97 14.74 10.07
N ALA A 134 -21.79 15.80 10.13
CA ALA A 134 -21.40 17.11 10.61
C ALA A 134 -21.03 17.10 12.11
N PHE A 135 -21.80 16.41 12.97
CA PHE A 135 -21.45 16.25 14.38
C PHE A 135 -20.08 15.57 14.56
N VAL A 136 -19.91 14.37 13.99
CA VAL A 136 -18.69 13.56 14.13
C VAL A 136 -17.45 14.32 13.63
N ASN A 137 -17.52 14.88 12.42
CA ASN A 137 -16.33 15.44 11.77
C ASN A 137 -16.07 16.90 12.17
N ARG A 138 -17.10 17.76 12.21
CA ARG A 138 -16.92 19.22 12.34
C ARG A 138 -16.90 19.70 13.79
N THR A 139 -17.55 19.01 14.74
CA THR A 139 -17.53 19.42 16.15
C THR A 139 -16.32 18.90 16.92
N ARG A 140 -15.88 19.63 17.95
CA ARG A 140 -14.79 19.18 18.85
C ARG A 140 -15.17 17.90 19.61
N ILE A 141 -16.44 17.78 20.02
CA ILE A 141 -16.95 16.62 20.78
C ILE A 141 -17.00 15.38 19.88
N GLY A 142 -17.54 15.50 18.65
CA GLY A 142 -17.56 14.42 17.67
C GLY A 142 -16.16 13.91 17.32
N ARG A 143 -15.18 14.82 17.14
CA ARG A 143 -13.77 14.41 16.93
C ARG A 143 -13.14 13.77 18.16
N ALA A 144 -13.50 14.18 19.38
CA ALA A 144 -13.04 13.51 20.59
C ALA A 144 -13.60 12.09 20.69
N PHE A 145 -14.89 11.89 20.38
CA PHE A 145 -15.52 10.58 20.25
C PHE A 145 -14.83 9.72 19.18
N LEU A 146 -14.53 10.29 17.99
CA LEU A 146 -13.85 9.58 16.92
C LEU A 146 -12.44 9.11 17.34
N ARG A 147 -11.65 9.98 17.97
CA ARG A 147 -10.33 9.63 18.50
C ARG A 147 -10.40 8.54 19.57
N PHE A 148 -11.39 8.61 20.46
CA PHE A 148 -11.64 7.56 21.46
C PHE A 148 -11.98 6.20 20.80
N PHE A 149 -12.88 6.21 19.82
CA PHE A 149 -13.29 4.99 19.10
C PHE A 149 -12.13 4.34 18.33
N LEU A 150 -11.35 5.12 17.58
CA LEU A 150 -10.20 4.61 16.84
C LEU A 150 -9.06 4.18 17.77
N GLY A 151 -8.81 4.92 18.87
CA GLY A 151 -7.85 4.53 19.89
C GLY A 151 -8.22 3.24 20.61
N PHE A 152 -9.52 2.98 20.83
CA PHE A 152 -10.00 1.70 21.34
C PHE A 152 -9.74 0.55 20.34
N ALA A 153 -10.08 0.74 19.06
CA ALA A 153 -9.82 -0.26 18.02
C ALA A 153 -8.32 -0.56 17.86
N GLN A 154 -7.47 0.48 17.88
CA GLN A 154 -6.01 0.36 17.87
C GLN A 154 -5.49 -0.42 19.09
N LYS A 155 -6.02 -0.16 20.29
CA LYS A 155 -5.65 -0.89 21.51
C LYS A 155 -6.03 -2.37 21.42
N GLU A 156 -7.22 -2.69 20.92
CA GLU A 156 -7.67 -4.08 20.68
C GLU A 156 -6.77 -4.80 19.66
N MET A 157 -6.41 -4.14 18.55
CA MET A 157 -5.47 -4.69 17.58
C MET A 157 -4.09 -4.94 18.22
N HIS A 158 -3.50 -3.92 18.84
CA HIS A 158 -2.17 -4.01 19.45
C HIS A 158 -2.11 -5.06 20.57
N GLY A 159 -3.17 -5.20 21.38
CA GLY A 159 -3.28 -6.22 22.42
C GLY A 159 -3.29 -7.64 21.87
N ARG A 160 -3.91 -7.87 20.70
CA ARG A 160 -3.92 -9.18 20.02
C ARG A 160 -2.58 -9.54 19.36
N VAL A 161 -1.83 -8.54 18.89
CA VAL A 161 -0.48 -8.77 18.33
C VAL A 161 0.55 -8.97 19.45
N ASN A 162 0.40 -8.24 20.56
CA ASN A 162 1.33 -8.18 21.67
C ASN A 162 2.78 -7.90 21.20
N TYR A 163 2.99 -6.74 20.57
CA TYR A 163 4.30 -6.35 19.99
C TYR A 163 5.48 -6.46 20.97
N ASP A 164 5.23 -6.28 22.26
CA ASP A 164 6.26 -6.27 23.30
C ASP A 164 6.51 -7.68 23.91
N ARG A 165 5.97 -8.75 23.30
CA ARG A 165 6.11 -10.17 23.70
C ARG A 165 7.57 -10.64 23.77
N GLU A 166 7.91 -11.38 24.83
CA GLU A 166 9.28 -11.82 25.12
C GLU A 166 9.91 -12.67 24.00
N ASP A 167 9.17 -13.63 23.45
CA ASP A 167 9.61 -14.55 22.39
C ASP A 167 9.86 -13.87 21.04
N GLY A 168 9.42 -12.62 20.88
CA GLY A 168 9.69 -11.80 19.71
C GLY A 168 10.88 -10.82 19.85
N LYS A 169 11.40 -10.59 21.05
CA LYS A 169 12.36 -9.50 21.30
C LYS A 169 13.70 -9.70 20.60
N GLU A 170 14.26 -10.90 20.64
CA GLU A 170 15.55 -11.22 19.99
C GLU A 170 15.48 -11.07 18.46
N ASN A 171 14.31 -11.34 17.88
CA ASN A 171 14.04 -11.16 16.45
C ASN A 171 13.63 -9.72 16.08
N GLY A 172 13.59 -8.78 17.03
CA GLY A 172 13.20 -7.39 16.77
C GLY A 172 11.70 -7.20 16.52
N PHE A 173 10.84 -8.14 16.91
CA PHE A 173 9.37 -8.05 16.74
C PHE A 173 8.72 -6.75 17.25
N PRO A 174 9.17 -6.12 18.37
CA PRO A 174 8.66 -4.81 18.79
C PRO A 174 8.79 -3.71 17.72
N ASN A 175 9.75 -3.84 16.80
CA ASN A 175 9.95 -2.89 15.70
C ASN A 175 8.80 -2.88 14.68
N LEU A 176 7.88 -3.86 14.71
CA LEU A 176 6.67 -3.88 13.87
C LEU A 176 5.55 -2.98 14.39
N LYS A 177 5.68 -2.42 15.60
CA LYS A 177 4.70 -1.53 16.20
C LYS A 177 4.59 -0.23 15.37
N PRO A 178 3.38 0.18 14.93
CA PRO A 178 3.21 1.42 14.18
C PRO A 178 3.55 2.66 15.02
N ASP A 179 4.18 3.67 14.38
CA ASP A 179 4.45 4.97 15.02
C ASP A 179 3.24 5.91 14.96
N THR A 180 2.35 5.70 13.98
CA THR A 180 1.17 6.52 13.76
C THR A 180 -0.08 5.85 14.28
N ASP A 181 -1.02 6.66 14.77
CA ASP A 181 -2.35 6.18 15.15
C ASP A 181 -3.11 5.62 13.95
N LEU A 182 -4.10 4.76 14.22
CA LEU A 182 -4.93 4.07 13.23
C LEU A 182 -5.64 5.03 12.23
N PHE A 183 -5.89 6.27 12.63
CA PHE A 183 -6.42 7.31 11.73
C PHE A 183 -5.38 7.77 10.69
N TRP A 184 -4.12 7.82 11.09
CA TRP A 184 -2.95 8.25 10.30
C TRP A 184 -2.13 7.03 9.81
N GLN A 185 -2.80 5.91 9.54
CA GLN A 185 -2.13 4.68 9.09
C GLN A 185 -1.50 4.90 7.70
N ASN A 186 -0.18 4.75 7.60
CA ASN A 186 0.58 5.08 6.40
C ASN A 186 0.52 4.02 5.27
N ASP A 187 -0.19 2.91 5.47
CA ASP A 187 -0.30 1.78 4.53
C ASP A 187 -1.71 1.19 4.59
N SER A 188 -1.97 0.20 3.74
CA SER A 188 -3.13 -0.68 3.73
C SER A 188 -3.30 -1.52 5.00
N SER A 189 -4.55 -1.66 5.44
CA SER A 189 -4.94 -2.67 6.42
C SER A 189 -5.08 -4.05 5.79
N GLY A 190 -4.84 -5.10 6.57
CA GLY A 190 -5.17 -6.48 6.21
C GLY A 190 -6.12 -7.13 7.23
N ILE A 191 -6.46 -8.40 7.01
CA ILE A 191 -6.98 -9.29 8.05
C ILE A 191 -6.03 -10.47 8.20
N SER A 192 -5.68 -10.84 9.44
CA SER A 192 -4.90 -12.05 9.69
C SER A 192 -5.85 -13.24 9.70
N HIS A 193 -5.77 -14.07 8.65
CA HIS A 193 -6.60 -15.27 8.50
C HIS A 193 -5.92 -16.55 9.04
N ARG A 194 -4.77 -16.41 9.72
CA ARG A 194 -3.89 -17.52 10.08
C ARG A 194 -3.60 -17.47 11.58
N PRO A 195 -4.02 -18.46 12.39
CA PRO A 195 -3.87 -18.41 13.84
C PRO A 195 -2.41 -18.31 14.31
N ASP A 196 -1.50 -19.04 13.68
CA ASP A 196 -0.06 -19.10 14.00
C ASP A 196 0.76 -17.97 13.37
N PHE A 197 0.09 -16.95 12.83
CA PHE A 197 0.73 -15.91 12.03
C PHE A 197 1.74 -15.09 12.84
N TRP A 198 1.27 -14.43 13.89
CA TRP A 198 2.11 -13.56 14.72
C TRP A 198 3.18 -14.36 15.47
N ASP A 199 2.86 -15.58 15.89
CA ASP A 199 3.82 -16.49 16.53
C ASP A 199 4.95 -16.85 15.56
N THR A 200 4.66 -17.07 14.28
CA THR A 200 5.71 -17.33 13.29
C THR A 200 6.58 -16.10 13.06
N ILE A 201 5.99 -14.92 12.86
CA ILE A 201 6.78 -13.70 12.66
C ILE A 201 7.66 -13.41 13.89
N ALA A 202 7.11 -13.52 15.10
CA ALA A 202 7.86 -13.30 16.35
C ALA A 202 9.03 -14.29 16.51
N ASN A 203 8.82 -15.58 16.24
CA ASN A 203 9.81 -16.63 16.52
C ASN A 203 10.76 -16.95 15.36
N ARG A 204 10.45 -16.52 14.12
CA ARG A 204 11.18 -16.96 12.91
C ARG A 204 11.69 -15.83 12.02
N VAL A 205 11.08 -14.64 12.04
CA VAL A 205 11.44 -13.55 11.12
C VAL A 205 12.20 -12.46 11.86
N LYS A 206 13.47 -12.24 11.50
CA LYS A 206 14.26 -11.11 12.01
C LYS A 206 13.80 -9.79 11.38
N VAL A 207 13.24 -8.90 12.19
CA VAL A 207 12.73 -7.58 11.79
C VAL A 207 13.78 -6.50 12.02
N ASN A 208 14.24 -5.88 10.94
CA ASN A 208 15.14 -4.74 10.98
C ASN A 208 14.38 -3.49 10.48
N ARG A 209 14.27 -2.45 11.31
CA ARG A 209 13.63 -1.18 10.95
C ARG A 209 14.68 -0.15 10.55
N GLN A 210 15.31 -0.39 9.41
CA GLN A 210 16.37 0.42 8.85
C GLN A 210 16.19 0.59 7.33
N ASN A 211 16.82 1.62 6.79
CA ASN A 211 17.02 1.72 5.34
C ASN A 211 18.09 0.72 4.88
N VAL A 212 17.91 0.16 3.68
CA VAL A 212 19.00 -0.52 2.96
C VAL A 212 19.86 0.55 2.29
N ASP A 213 21.16 0.52 2.56
CA ASP A 213 22.13 1.47 2.01
C ASP A 213 22.70 0.96 0.67
N GLN A 214 23.11 -0.31 0.65
CA GLN A 214 23.62 -0.99 -0.54
C GLN A 214 23.30 -2.49 -0.53
N ILE A 215 23.24 -3.08 -1.72
CA ILE A 215 23.21 -4.53 -1.94
C ILE A 215 24.60 -4.93 -2.44
N GLY A 216 25.29 -5.80 -1.70
CA GLY A 216 26.56 -6.39 -2.14
C GLY A 216 26.35 -7.64 -2.98
N ILE A 217 27.41 -8.39 -3.23
CA ILE A 217 27.35 -9.56 -4.11
C ILE A 217 26.55 -10.73 -3.51
N ASN A 218 26.50 -10.83 -2.17
CA ASN A 218 25.81 -11.89 -1.41
C ASN A 218 25.23 -11.40 -0.08
N ASP A 219 25.12 -10.08 0.11
CA ASP A 219 24.65 -9.48 1.35
C ASP A 219 23.83 -8.20 1.10
N VAL A 220 23.10 -7.77 2.12
CA VAL A 220 22.43 -6.47 2.20
C VAL A 220 23.07 -5.71 3.35
N VAL A 221 23.51 -4.48 3.08
CA VAL A 221 24.06 -3.58 4.10
C VAL A 221 23.00 -2.54 4.46
N LEU A 222 22.71 -2.44 5.75
CA LEU A 222 21.79 -1.46 6.31
C LEU A 222 22.51 -0.13 6.58
N ALA A 223 21.74 0.96 6.69
CA ALA A 223 22.27 2.31 6.93
C ALA A 223 23.03 2.49 8.27
N ASP A 224 22.95 1.52 9.20
CA ASP A 224 23.76 1.47 10.42
C ASP A 224 25.08 0.70 10.26
N GLY A 225 25.39 0.22 9.06
CA GLY A 225 26.57 -0.59 8.73
C GLY A 225 26.39 -2.09 8.93
N THR A 226 25.23 -2.56 9.40
CA THR A 226 24.97 -4.00 9.55
C THR A 226 24.89 -4.69 8.20
N SER A 227 25.80 -5.64 7.93
CA SER A 227 25.70 -6.57 6.80
C SER A 227 24.89 -7.82 7.16
N ILE A 228 24.01 -8.25 6.26
CA ILE A 228 23.17 -9.44 6.38
C ILE A 228 23.39 -10.31 5.13
N GLU A 229 24.06 -11.46 5.30
CA GLU A 229 24.32 -12.39 4.20
C GLU A 229 23.05 -13.14 3.76
N ILE A 230 22.78 -13.16 2.45
CA ILE A 230 21.52 -13.62 1.85
C ILE A 230 21.74 -14.39 0.53
N ASP A 231 20.69 -15.08 0.08
CA ASP A 231 20.61 -15.75 -1.23
C ASP A 231 19.30 -15.43 -1.99
N ALA A 232 18.56 -14.40 -1.52
CA ALA A 232 17.35 -13.88 -2.16
C ALA A 232 16.98 -12.46 -1.67
N ILE A 233 16.43 -11.66 -2.58
CA ILE A 233 15.78 -10.38 -2.29
C ILE A 233 14.36 -10.39 -2.90
N ILE A 234 13.35 -10.05 -2.09
CA ILE A 234 11.99 -9.79 -2.56
C ILE A 234 11.63 -8.32 -2.32
N TYR A 235 11.44 -7.56 -3.40
CA TYR A 235 10.85 -6.22 -3.35
C TYR A 235 9.35 -6.30 -3.10
N ALA A 236 8.96 -6.05 -1.85
CA ALA A 236 7.58 -5.88 -1.41
C ALA A 236 7.17 -4.39 -1.31
N THR A 237 7.84 -3.55 -2.10
CA THR A 237 7.81 -2.07 -2.14
C THR A 237 6.60 -1.47 -2.87
N GLY A 238 5.50 -2.24 -2.99
CA GLY A 238 4.25 -1.78 -3.60
C GLY A 238 4.31 -1.58 -5.12
N TRP A 239 3.53 -0.62 -5.60
CA TRP A 239 3.20 -0.41 -7.02
C TRP A 239 3.34 1.06 -7.41
N ARG A 240 3.67 1.32 -8.68
CA ARG A 240 3.68 2.67 -9.24
C ARG A 240 2.31 3.00 -9.81
N ALA A 241 1.67 4.05 -9.29
CA ALA A 241 0.48 4.64 -9.90
C ALA A 241 0.88 5.36 -11.19
N SER A 242 0.83 4.66 -12.32
CA SER A 242 1.09 5.23 -13.65
C SER A 242 0.38 4.46 -14.76
N THR A 243 0.16 5.15 -15.88
CA THR A 243 -0.47 4.62 -17.09
C THR A 243 0.50 4.70 -18.27
N PRO A 244 1.66 3.99 -18.24
CA PRO A 244 2.79 4.16 -19.16
C PRO A 244 2.49 3.75 -20.61
N TYR A 245 1.31 3.22 -20.87
CA TYR A 245 0.79 2.88 -22.20
C TYR A 245 -0.14 3.98 -22.77
N ILE A 246 -0.26 5.13 -22.08
CA ILE A 246 -0.94 6.35 -22.52
C ILE A 246 0.11 7.47 -22.55
N GLU A 247 0.16 8.24 -23.65
CA GLU A 247 1.06 9.39 -23.75
C GLU A 247 0.71 10.47 -22.71
N PRO A 248 1.68 11.18 -22.09
CA PRO A 248 1.42 12.10 -20.97
C PRO A 248 0.37 13.18 -21.24
N SER A 249 0.34 13.76 -22.44
CA SER A 249 -0.64 14.76 -22.87
C SER A 249 -2.06 14.19 -23.01
N THR A 250 -2.17 12.95 -23.52
CA THR A 250 -3.45 12.23 -23.56
C THR A 250 -3.91 11.89 -22.14
N ALA A 251 -3.01 11.39 -21.28
CA ALA A 251 -3.32 11.11 -19.88
C ALA A 251 -3.83 12.38 -19.14
N TYR A 252 -3.18 13.53 -19.36
CA TYR A 252 -3.62 14.82 -18.84
C TYR A 252 -5.03 15.20 -19.32
N SER A 253 -5.30 15.11 -20.63
CA SER A 253 -6.62 15.43 -21.19
C SER A 253 -7.76 14.53 -20.68
N LEU A 254 -7.42 13.32 -20.19
CA LEU A 254 -8.33 12.38 -19.56
C LEU A 254 -8.48 12.57 -18.04
N GLY A 255 -7.77 13.54 -17.45
CA GLY A 255 -7.74 13.78 -16.01
C GLY A 255 -7.00 12.71 -15.20
N LEU A 256 -6.10 11.95 -15.84
CA LEU A 256 -5.29 10.92 -15.18
C LEU A 256 -4.04 11.54 -14.56
N ALA A 257 -3.59 10.98 -13.44
CA ALA A 257 -2.36 11.39 -12.78
C ALA A 257 -1.14 11.20 -13.71
N THR A 258 -0.51 12.30 -14.10
CA THR A 258 0.64 12.34 -15.02
C THR A 258 1.63 13.42 -14.60
N LYS A 259 2.90 13.26 -14.95
CA LYS A 259 3.93 14.28 -14.76
C LYS A 259 4.02 15.13 -16.03
N LEU A 260 3.65 16.39 -15.93
CA LEU A 260 3.80 17.37 -17.02
C LEU A 260 5.19 17.99 -17.04
N SER A 261 5.63 18.43 -18.22
CA SER A 261 6.78 19.32 -18.39
C SER A 261 6.44 20.76 -17.99
N ALA A 262 7.46 21.58 -17.71
CA ALA A 262 7.28 22.97 -17.28
C ALA A 262 6.58 23.87 -18.33
N GLU A 263 6.59 23.47 -19.61
CA GLU A 263 5.96 24.20 -20.72
C GLU A 263 4.46 23.88 -20.86
N GLU A 264 4.05 22.68 -20.44
CA GLU A 264 2.65 22.24 -20.38
C GLU A 264 1.91 22.82 -19.14
N LEU A 265 2.65 23.40 -18.20
CA LEU A 265 2.12 24.05 -16.97
C LEU A 265 1.42 25.40 -17.21
N GLN A 266 0.95 25.71 -18.43
CA GLN A 266 0.13 26.91 -18.69
C GLN A 266 -1.15 26.94 -17.83
N GLU A 267 -1.66 25.77 -17.41
CA GLU A 267 -2.77 25.64 -16.47
C GLU A 267 -2.34 25.41 -15.00
N ALA A 268 -1.04 25.44 -14.66
CA ALA A 268 -0.60 25.14 -13.29
C ALA A 268 -1.15 26.10 -12.24
N GLU A 269 -1.30 27.39 -12.58
CA GLU A 269 -1.92 28.36 -11.69
C GLU A 269 -3.41 28.05 -11.44
N LYS A 270 -4.13 27.58 -12.48
CA LYS A 270 -5.51 27.09 -12.36
C LYS A 270 -5.58 25.87 -11.46
N TRP A 271 -4.69 24.88 -11.63
CA TRP A 271 -4.64 23.71 -10.75
C TRP A 271 -4.30 24.06 -9.31
N ARG A 272 -3.28 24.91 -9.09
CA ARG A 272 -2.89 25.42 -7.77
C ARG A 272 -4.06 26.11 -7.05
N ILE A 273 -4.86 26.90 -7.77
CA ILE A 273 -6.08 27.54 -7.24
C ILE A 273 -7.15 26.49 -6.92
N LEU A 274 -7.36 25.49 -7.78
CA LEU A 274 -8.33 24.41 -7.54
C LEU A 274 -7.94 23.54 -6.32
N GLU A 275 -6.67 23.19 -6.18
CA GLU A 275 -6.11 22.47 -5.04
C GLU A 275 -6.29 23.27 -3.73
N GLN A 276 -5.88 24.54 -3.70
CA GLN A 276 -6.06 25.38 -2.50
C GLN A 276 -7.53 25.55 -2.08
N ASN A 277 -8.45 25.62 -3.05
CA ASN A 277 -9.88 25.64 -2.79
C ASN A 277 -10.41 24.27 -2.31
N ALA A 278 -9.89 23.16 -2.85
CA ALA A 278 -10.21 21.81 -2.42
C ALA A 278 -9.73 21.54 -0.99
N ASP A 279 -8.48 21.86 -0.66
CA ASP A 279 -7.91 21.75 0.69
C ASP A 279 -8.71 22.57 1.69
N SER A 280 -8.99 23.85 1.36
CA SER A 280 -9.82 24.74 2.17
C SER A 280 -11.22 24.17 2.42
N ARG A 281 -11.77 23.40 1.48
CA ARG A 281 -13.07 22.72 1.63
C ARG A 281 -12.93 21.44 2.45
N ILE A 282 -11.93 20.61 2.19
CA ILE A 282 -11.66 19.35 2.88
C ILE A 282 -11.41 19.62 4.36
N ILE A 283 -10.57 20.59 4.71
CA ILE A 283 -10.30 21.00 6.10
C ILE A 283 -11.56 21.50 6.81
N LYS A 284 -12.45 22.24 6.13
CA LYS A 284 -13.74 22.67 6.71
C LYS A 284 -14.71 21.51 6.95
N LEU A 285 -14.69 20.50 6.08
CA LEU A 285 -15.53 19.30 6.21
C LEU A 285 -14.97 18.34 7.29
N PHE A 286 -13.65 18.19 7.33
CA PHE A 286 -12.91 17.27 8.18
C PHE A 286 -11.75 17.98 8.93
N PRO A 287 -12.03 18.84 9.93
CA PRO A 287 -10.99 19.51 10.73
C PRO A 287 -10.12 18.59 11.62
N ILE A 288 -10.12 17.28 11.36
CA ILE A 288 -9.16 16.30 11.88
C ILE A 288 -7.94 16.15 10.96
N LEU A 289 -8.05 16.58 9.69
CA LEU A 289 -6.99 16.55 8.67
C LEU A 289 -6.08 17.79 8.67
N ALA A 290 -6.27 18.70 9.63
CA ALA A 290 -5.61 20.00 9.72
C ALA A 290 -4.68 20.09 10.93
#